data_AF-A0A7V3WNE9-F1
#
_entry.id   AF-A0A7V3WNE9-F1
#
_cell.length_a   1.000
_cell.length_b   1.000
_cell.length_c   1.000
_cell.angle_alpha   90.00
_cell.angle_beta   90.00
_cell.angle_gamma   90.00
#
_symmetry.space_group_name_H-M   'P 1'
#
loop_
_entity.id
_entity.type
_entity.pdbx_description
1 polymer ?
#
loop_
_entity_poly.entity_id
_entity_poly.type
_entity_poly.pdbx_seq_one_letter_code
_entity_poly.pdbx_strand_id
1 'polypeptide(L)'
;MRACVGVVVAAWLAGHALAAEKWFQFSQCTVGQLPKGFSNLVAGEGPLGEWTIVLDEVPSLMPSITGKAPVTMQRPVLAQVSRDRTDERFPLLIYQEESFSDFRLRVPFKIVGGEVEQIAGVVFRFVDPRNFYYVRASAPSGTLYFFKVVDGVRSPPIGVRTNVAAGVWHTLEVECQGTQIRVWFNGTEAFPALQDRSFASGKVGFWTKSDAVSYFGDTQIVYKPRETLAAVLVREAYQKYKRLRGLKIYAASTNDPQPRIIASLDPSEIGQPAPKEEQDVLARGTMYCGKSRGEVVVTLPLRDVNGTVAAAVRVVMSSFPGQTEQQAVARALPVVRLMERRVFRASDLFE
;
A
#
# COMPACT_ATOMS: atom_id res chain seq x y z
N MET A 1 -17.95 13.41 -1.66
CA MET A 1 -16.58 13.18 -2.21
C MET A 1 -16.37 11.68 -2.26
N ARG A 2 -16.31 11.07 -3.45
CA ARG A 2 -15.99 9.64 -3.61
C ARG A 2 -14.47 9.47 -3.47
N ALA A 3 -14.02 8.44 -2.76
CA ALA A 3 -12.60 8.18 -2.59
C ALA A 3 -12.00 7.66 -3.91
N CYS A 4 -10.91 8.26 -4.38
CA CYS A 4 -10.18 7.85 -5.59
C CYS A 4 -9.39 6.55 -5.43
N VAL A 5 -9.19 6.11 -4.18
CA VAL A 5 -8.48 4.88 -3.83
C VAL A 5 -9.45 3.98 -3.11
N GLY A 6 -9.70 2.81 -3.67
CA GLY A 6 -10.58 1.79 -3.10
C GLY A 6 -9.76 0.58 -2.68
N VAL A 7 -9.97 0.10 -1.46
CA VAL A 7 -9.41 -1.18 -0.99
C VAL A 7 -10.56 -2.17 -0.86
N VAL A 8 -10.40 -3.34 -1.48
CA VAL A 8 -11.29 -4.48 -1.29
C VAL A 8 -10.45 -5.60 -0.70
N VAL A 9 -10.73 -5.98 0.55
CA VAL A 9 -10.12 -7.16 1.16
C VAL A 9 -11.01 -8.36 0.87
N ALA A 10 -10.62 -9.17 -0.11
CA ALA A 10 -11.30 -10.43 -0.40
C ALA A 10 -10.72 -11.55 0.47
N ALA A 11 -11.39 -11.85 1.59
CA ALA A 11 -11.06 -13.01 2.41
C ALA A 11 -11.60 -14.29 1.74
N TRP A 12 -10.76 -14.99 0.96
CA TRP A 12 -11.10 -16.33 0.50
C TRP A 12 -10.94 -17.34 1.65
N LEU A 13 -12.07 -17.86 2.14
CA LEU A 13 -12.14 -18.94 3.12
C LEU A 13 -11.69 -20.27 2.49
N ALA A 14 -10.38 -20.47 2.29
CA ALA A 14 -9.74 -21.78 2.15
C ALA A 14 -8.20 -21.67 2.11
N GLY A 15 -7.55 -21.63 3.28
CA GLY A 15 -6.20 -22.17 3.50
C GLY A 15 -4.99 -21.58 2.76
N HIS A 16 -5.12 -20.56 1.91
CA HIS A 16 -4.00 -19.91 1.23
C HIS A 16 -4.05 -18.41 1.52
N ALA A 17 -2.86 -17.80 1.63
CA ALA A 17 -2.62 -16.44 2.12
C ALA A 17 -3.72 -15.42 1.77
N LEU A 18 -4.13 -14.61 2.76
CA LEU A 18 -4.99 -13.45 2.52
C LEU A 18 -4.35 -12.57 1.44
N ALA A 19 -4.94 -12.54 0.25
CA ALA A 19 -4.61 -11.59 -0.79
C ALA A 19 -5.59 -10.42 -0.65
N ALA A 20 -5.07 -9.21 -0.48
CA ALA A 20 -5.86 -7.99 -0.53
C ALA A 20 -5.77 -7.38 -1.92
N GLU A 21 -6.79 -6.62 -2.29
CA GLU A 21 -6.88 -5.94 -3.55
C GLU A 21 -7.03 -4.44 -3.32
N LYS A 22 -6.27 -3.65 -4.09
CA LYS A 22 -6.36 -2.20 -4.08
C LYS A 22 -6.49 -1.69 -5.51
N TRP A 23 -7.34 -0.68 -5.67
CA TRP A 23 -7.55 0.03 -6.92
C TRP A 23 -7.20 1.50 -6.75
N PHE A 24 -6.41 2.02 -7.68
CA PHE A 24 -6.34 3.45 -7.96
C PHE A 24 -7.37 3.74 -9.06
N GLN A 25 -8.53 4.26 -8.67
CA GLN A 25 -9.68 4.51 -9.54
C GLN A 25 -9.62 5.95 -10.06
N PHE A 26 -8.66 6.24 -10.94
CA PHE A 26 -8.53 7.57 -11.56
C PHE A 26 -9.78 7.98 -12.30
N SER A 27 -10.53 7.02 -12.84
CA SER A 27 -11.84 7.24 -13.48
C SER A 27 -12.89 7.88 -12.56
N GLN A 28 -12.70 7.83 -11.24
CA GLN A 28 -13.57 8.46 -10.23
C GLN A 28 -13.00 9.78 -9.69
N CYS A 29 -11.83 10.21 -10.16
CA CYS A 29 -11.20 11.45 -9.72
C CYS A 29 -11.67 12.65 -10.53
N THR A 30 -11.53 13.84 -9.91
CA THR A 30 -11.85 15.12 -10.53
C THR A 30 -10.75 15.54 -11.49
N VAL A 31 -11.13 15.91 -12.71
CA VAL A 31 -10.22 16.47 -13.73
C VAL A 31 -9.53 17.72 -13.19
N GLY A 32 -8.25 17.89 -13.53
CA GLY A 32 -7.41 19.02 -13.13
C GLY A 32 -6.81 18.89 -11.72
N GLN A 33 -7.07 17.80 -11.00
CA GLN A 33 -6.55 17.58 -9.65
C GLN A 33 -5.49 16.48 -9.60
N LEU A 34 -4.55 16.60 -8.65
CA LEU A 34 -3.68 15.50 -8.27
C LEU A 34 -4.48 14.50 -7.42
N PRO A 35 -4.41 13.18 -7.71
CA PRO A 35 -5.05 12.17 -6.86
C PRO A 35 -4.56 12.24 -5.41
N LYS A 36 -5.50 12.12 -4.45
CA LYS A 36 -5.17 12.09 -3.02
C LYS A 36 -4.31 10.88 -2.69
N GLY A 37 -3.45 11.02 -1.68
CA GLY A 37 -2.57 9.94 -1.21
C GLY A 37 -1.30 9.75 -2.06
N PHE A 38 -1.07 10.60 -3.06
CA PHE A 38 0.14 10.58 -3.89
C PHE A 38 1.05 11.78 -3.62
N SER A 39 2.36 11.57 -3.75
CA SER A 39 3.35 12.65 -3.79
C SER A 39 4.04 12.72 -5.14
N ASN A 40 4.15 13.95 -5.63
CA ASN A 40 4.92 14.30 -6.82
C ASN A 40 6.39 14.48 -6.44
N LEU A 41 7.25 13.63 -6.99
CA LEU A 41 8.69 13.63 -6.73
C LEU A 41 9.45 13.65 -8.06
N VAL A 42 10.74 13.88 -7.99
CA VAL A 42 11.67 13.75 -9.12
C VAL A 42 12.88 12.97 -8.64
N ALA A 43 13.33 12.00 -9.45
CA ALA A 43 14.66 11.45 -9.33
C ALA A 43 15.55 12.05 -10.43
N GLY A 44 16.85 12.15 -10.16
CA GLY A 44 17.80 12.81 -11.06
C GLY A 44 17.70 14.33 -10.97
N GLU A 45 17.81 14.99 -12.12
CA GLU A 45 17.91 16.45 -12.25
C GLU A 45 16.59 17.10 -12.66
N GLY A 46 16.54 18.44 -12.61
CA GLY A 46 15.41 19.23 -13.11
C GLY A 46 14.21 19.34 -12.16
N PRO A 47 13.13 20.01 -12.62
CA PRO A 47 11.97 20.31 -11.77
C PRO A 47 11.06 19.08 -11.55
N LEU A 48 10.11 19.19 -10.62
CA LEU A 48 9.04 18.19 -10.45
C LEU A 48 8.23 17.99 -11.73
N GLY A 49 7.60 16.81 -11.85
CA GLY A 49 6.60 16.56 -12.88
C GLY A 49 5.37 17.45 -12.74
N GLU A 50 4.54 17.50 -13.77
CA GLU A 50 3.18 18.02 -13.66
C GLU A 50 2.22 16.85 -13.81
N TRP A 51 1.67 16.40 -12.68
CA TRP A 51 0.74 15.27 -12.61
C TRP A 51 -0.68 15.76 -12.36
N THR A 52 -1.63 15.33 -13.18
CA THR A 52 -3.02 15.77 -13.06
C THR A 52 -3.97 14.75 -13.69
N ILE A 53 -5.24 14.80 -13.31
CA ILE A 53 -6.28 14.02 -13.98
C ILE A 53 -6.75 14.75 -15.25
N VAL A 54 -6.77 14.06 -16.38
CA VAL A 54 -7.28 14.54 -17.67
C VAL A 54 -8.36 13.61 -18.21
N LEU A 55 -9.15 14.06 -19.17
CA LEU A 55 -10.05 13.17 -19.92
C LEU A 55 -9.31 12.56 -21.09
N ASP A 56 -9.48 11.25 -21.28
CA ASP A 56 -8.97 10.55 -22.45
C ASP A 56 -9.93 9.45 -22.90
N GLU A 57 -9.86 9.07 -24.17
CA GLU A 57 -10.60 7.93 -24.70
C GLU A 57 -9.93 6.62 -24.30
N VAL A 58 -10.60 5.85 -23.43
CA VAL A 58 -10.11 4.56 -22.95
C VAL A 58 -10.93 3.44 -23.59
N PRO A 59 -10.30 2.38 -24.15
CA PRO A 59 -10.99 1.20 -24.64
C PRO A 59 -11.86 0.56 -23.54
N SER A 60 -13.12 0.27 -23.89
CA SER A 60 -14.06 -0.42 -23.00
C SER A 60 -13.65 -1.88 -22.88
N LEU A 61 -13.64 -2.40 -21.64
CA LEU A 61 -13.40 -3.82 -21.36
C LEU A 61 -14.54 -4.74 -21.80
N MET A 62 -15.68 -4.18 -22.25
CA MET A 62 -16.80 -4.93 -22.80
C MET A 62 -16.82 -4.78 -24.33
N PRO A 63 -16.88 -5.87 -25.10
CA PRO A 63 -17.10 -5.79 -26.54
C PRO A 63 -18.47 -5.17 -26.83
N SER A 64 -18.55 -4.32 -27.84
CA SER A 64 -19.81 -3.69 -28.25
C SER A 64 -20.79 -4.75 -28.74
N ILE A 65 -21.99 -4.78 -28.14
CA ILE A 65 -23.08 -5.72 -28.50
C ILE A 65 -23.65 -5.39 -29.89
N THR A 66 -23.45 -4.16 -30.37
CA THR A 66 -23.92 -3.69 -31.67
C THR A 66 -22.74 -3.10 -32.44
N GLY A 67 -22.28 -3.77 -33.50
CA GLY A 67 -21.04 -3.50 -34.24
C GLY A 67 -20.87 -2.13 -34.95
N LYS A 68 -21.47 -1.05 -34.44
CA LYS A 68 -21.38 0.33 -34.96
C LYS A 68 -21.17 1.43 -33.90
N ALA A 69 -21.07 1.11 -32.61
CA ALA A 69 -20.76 2.09 -31.56
C ALA A 69 -19.24 2.14 -31.27
N PRO A 70 -18.61 3.32 -31.07
CA PRO A 70 -17.23 3.40 -30.62
C PRO A 70 -17.06 2.62 -29.31
N VAL A 71 -16.12 1.67 -29.28
CA VAL A 71 -15.81 0.84 -28.10
C VAL A 71 -14.98 1.63 -27.08
N THR A 72 -14.91 2.96 -27.19
CA THR A 72 -14.14 3.85 -26.31
C THR A 72 -15.09 4.72 -25.50
N MET A 73 -14.74 4.99 -24.24
CA MET A 73 -15.43 5.96 -23.40
C MET A 73 -14.43 7.02 -22.95
N GLN A 74 -14.82 8.30 -23.00
CA GLN A 74 -14.07 9.33 -22.30
C GLN A 74 -14.11 9.06 -20.81
N ARG A 75 -12.93 8.89 -20.20
CA ARG A 75 -12.79 8.66 -18.77
C ARG A 75 -11.67 9.53 -18.21
N PRO A 76 -11.79 9.97 -16.94
CA PRO A 76 -10.67 10.57 -16.25
C PRO A 76 -9.51 9.56 -16.12
N VAL A 77 -8.30 10.00 -16.45
CA VAL A 77 -7.05 9.22 -16.37
C VAL A 77 -5.96 10.08 -15.73
N LEU A 78 -4.99 9.45 -15.08
CA LEU A 78 -3.82 10.15 -14.58
C LEU A 78 -2.90 10.51 -15.75
N ALA A 79 -2.38 11.73 -15.78
CA ALA A 79 -1.43 12.17 -16.77
C ALA A 79 -0.21 12.83 -16.12
N GLN A 80 0.97 12.54 -16.66
CA GLN A 80 2.09 13.47 -16.61
C GLN A 80 2.00 14.35 -17.86
N VAL A 81 2.02 15.67 -17.70
CA VAL A 81 1.88 16.64 -18.81
C VAL A 81 3.05 17.63 -18.95
N SER A 82 4.03 17.59 -18.05
CA SER A 82 5.18 18.50 -18.09
C SER A 82 6.11 18.13 -19.24
N ARG A 83 6.38 19.13 -20.10
CA ARG A 83 7.25 19.01 -21.28
C ARG A 83 8.68 19.50 -21.05
N ASP A 84 9.16 19.41 -19.81
CA ASP A 84 10.54 19.81 -19.49
C ASP A 84 11.54 18.81 -20.07
N ARG A 85 12.52 19.31 -20.84
CA ARG A 85 13.41 18.48 -21.67
C ARG A 85 14.71 18.03 -20.99
N THR A 86 14.86 18.27 -19.68
CA THR A 86 16.04 17.83 -18.93
C THR A 86 16.21 16.31 -19.07
N ASP A 87 17.37 15.84 -19.53
CA ASP A 87 17.57 14.44 -19.94
C ASP A 87 17.49 13.49 -18.74
N GLU A 88 18.36 13.66 -17.75
CA GLU A 88 18.36 12.81 -16.55
C GLU A 88 17.31 13.27 -15.51
N ARG A 89 16.13 13.67 -15.99
CA ARG A 89 14.95 14.00 -15.17
C ARG A 89 13.96 12.85 -15.20
N PHE A 90 13.60 12.35 -14.02
CA PHE A 90 12.65 11.25 -13.87
C PHE A 90 11.47 11.67 -13.00
N PRO A 91 10.37 12.19 -13.57
CA PRO A 91 9.16 12.49 -12.83
C PRO A 91 8.55 11.22 -12.22
N LEU A 92 8.19 11.31 -10.94
CA LEU A 92 7.63 10.23 -10.17
C LEU A 92 6.32 10.67 -9.52
N LEU A 93 5.32 9.80 -9.53
CA LEU A 93 4.14 9.95 -8.69
C LEU A 93 3.97 8.72 -7.80
N ILE A 94 4.25 8.88 -6.52
CA ILE A 94 4.37 7.76 -5.56
C ILE A 94 3.16 7.72 -4.63
N TYR A 95 2.53 6.55 -4.50
CA TYR A 95 1.47 6.32 -3.52
C TYR A 95 2.06 6.23 -2.11
N GLN A 96 1.58 7.06 -1.19
CA GLN A 96 2.22 7.27 0.11
C GLN A 96 1.65 6.42 1.24
N GLU A 97 0.43 5.92 1.12
CA GLU A 97 -0.27 5.34 2.28
C GLU A 97 0.16 3.91 2.58
N GLU A 98 0.81 3.21 1.64
CA GLU A 98 1.16 1.80 1.81
C GLU A 98 2.46 1.41 1.11
N SER A 99 3.18 0.47 1.73
CA SER A 99 4.37 -0.16 1.17
C SER A 99 4.08 -1.64 0.90
N PHE A 100 4.57 -2.15 -0.22
CA PHE A 100 4.28 -3.49 -0.72
C PHE A 100 5.56 -4.32 -0.79
N SER A 101 5.51 -5.57 -0.32
CA SER A 101 6.58 -6.56 -0.47
C SER A 101 6.27 -7.52 -1.63
N ASP A 102 5.24 -8.35 -1.44
CA ASP A 102 4.73 -9.30 -2.40
C ASP A 102 3.43 -8.77 -3.01
N PHE A 103 3.44 -8.48 -4.30
CA PHE A 103 2.31 -7.89 -5.01
C PHE A 103 2.37 -8.18 -6.51
N ARG A 104 1.21 -8.08 -7.16
CA ARG A 104 1.05 -7.97 -8.60
C ARG A 104 0.34 -6.66 -8.92
N LEU A 105 1.03 -5.79 -9.62
CA LEU A 105 0.59 -4.48 -10.08
C LEU A 105 0.20 -4.58 -11.57
N ARG A 106 -0.98 -4.10 -11.94
CA ARG A 106 -1.46 -4.02 -13.33
C ARG A 106 -1.86 -2.59 -13.68
N VAL A 107 -1.21 -2.03 -14.70
CA VAL A 107 -1.32 -0.63 -15.09
C VAL A 107 -1.63 -0.51 -16.58
N PRO A 108 -2.84 -0.06 -16.96
CA PRO A 108 -3.09 0.46 -18.29
C PRO A 108 -2.34 1.77 -18.49
N PHE A 109 -1.67 1.95 -19.61
CA PHE A 109 -0.97 3.20 -19.92
C PHE A 109 -1.01 3.55 -21.41
N LYS A 110 -0.83 4.83 -21.74
CA LYS A 110 -0.71 5.35 -23.10
C LYS A 110 0.43 6.36 -23.19
N ILE A 111 1.32 6.19 -24.16
CA ILE A 111 2.35 7.18 -24.48
C ILE A 111 1.74 8.19 -25.46
N VAL A 112 1.67 9.47 -25.08
CA VAL A 112 0.92 10.49 -25.83
C VAL A 112 1.84 11.38 -26.65
N GLY A 113 2.98 11.77 -26.07
CA GLY A 113 3.92 12.67 -26.76
C GLY A 113 5.17 12.95 -25.96
N GLY A 114 5.92 13.92 -26.44
CA GLY A 114 7.27 14.28 -26.01
C GLY A 114 8.20 14.37 -27.23
N GLU A 115 9.08 15.35 -27.23
CA GLU A 115 10.07 15.59 -28.29
C GLU A 115 11.36 14.83 -28.02
N VAL A 116 11.81 14.77 -26.76
CA VAL A 116 13.04 14.06 -26.37
C VAL A 116 12.73 12.61 -26.03
N GLU A 117 11.68 12.37 -25.24
CA GLU A 117 11.29 11.04 -24.80
C GLU A 117 9.81 10.78 -25.04
N GLN A 118 9.49 9.56 -25.50
CA GLN A 118 8.11 9.08 -25.62
C GLN A 118 8.02 7.75 -24.89
N ILE A 119 7.87 7.84 -23.57
CA ILE A 119 8.04 6.75 -22.62
C ILE A 119 7.02 6.82 -21.50
N ALA A 120 6.56 5.66 -21.05
CA ALA A 120 5.76 5.50 -19.84
C ALA A 120 6.31 4.34 -19.01
N GLY A 121 6.21 4.42 -17.69
CA GLY A 121 6.66 3.36 -16.81
C GLY A 121 5.99 3.35 -15.45
N VAL A 122 6.28 2.30 -14.71
CA VAL A 122 5.86 2.13 -13.32
C VAL A 122 7.10 2.00 -12.44
N VAL A 123 7.01 2.59 -11.26
CA VAL A 123 8.04 2.50 -10.22
C VAL A 123 7.49 1.65 -9.08
N PHE A 124 8.34 0.79 -8.53
CA PHE A 124 7.94 -0.15 -7.50
C PHE A 124 9.09 -0.49 -6.57
N ARG A 125 8.74 -0.98 -5.37
CA ARG A 125 9.66 -1.08 -4.23
C ARG A 125 10.46 0.21 -4.02
N PHE A 126 9.77 1.34 -4.19
CA PHE A 126 10.34 2.68 -4.00
C PHE A 126 10.58 2.93 -2.51
N VAL A 127 11.84 3.23 -2.18
CA VAL A 127 12.24 3.67 -0.85
C VAL A 127 12.36 5.19 -0.83
N ASP A 128 13.13 5.73 -1.78
CA ASP A 128 13.38 7.15 -1.96
C ASP A 128 13.83 7.44 -3.42
N PRO A 129 14.00 8.71 -3.85
CA PRO A 129 14.41 9.05 -5.23
C PRO A 129 15.78 8.52 -5.67
N ARG A 130 16.55 7.87 -4.80
CA ARG A 130 17.84 7.23 -5.09
C ARG A 130 17.77 5.70 -5.03
N ASN A 131 16.64 5.13 -4.60
CA ASN A 131 16.50 3.70 -4.29
C ASN A 131 15.14 3.15 -4.72
N PHE A 132 15.06 2.57 -5.92
CA PHE A 132 13.83 2.00 -6.46
C PHE A 132 14.05 1.09 -7.68
N TYR A 133 13.04 0.30 -8.02
CA TYR A 133 12.93 -0.38 -9.31
C TYR A 133 11.95 0.34 -10.23
N TYR A 134 12.17 0.26 -11.54
CA TYR A 134 11.15 0.67 -12.50
C TYR A 134 11.20 -0.17 -13.78
N VAL A 135 10.04 -0.29 -14.42
CA VAL A 135 9.91 -0.82 -15.78
C VAL A 135 9.36 0.28 -16.66
N ARG A 136 9.96 0.48 -17.83
CA ARG A 136 9.51 1.47 -18.81
C ARG A 136 9.32 0.89 -20.20
N ALA A 137 8.29 1.33 -20.88
CA ALA A 137 8.04 1.10 -22.30
C ALA A 137 8.42 2.35 -23.09
N SER A 138 9.13 2.18 -24.21
CA SER A 138 9.53 3.27 -25.11
C SER A 138 9.00 3.04 -26.50
N ALA A 139 8.20 3.97 -27.00
CA ALA A 139 7.66 3.91 -28.35
C ALA A 139 8.74 4.10 -29.44
N PRO A 140 9.66 5.09 -29.34
CA PRO A 140 10.67 5.33 -30.38
C PRO A 140 11.65 4.18 -30.54
N SER A 141 12.08 3.59 -29.42
CA SER A 141 13.05 2.49 -29.45
C SER A 141 12.39 1.11 -29.59
N GLY A 142 11.07 1.01 -29.39
CA GLY A 142 10.33 -0.25 -29.33
C GLY A 142 10.90 -1.17 -28.25
N THR A 143 11.11 -0.66 -27.04
CA THR A 143 11.73 -1.41 -25.94
C THR A 143 10.86 -1.42 -24.69
N LEU A 144 10.90 -2.55 -23.98
CA LEU A 144 10.40 -2.69 -22.62
C LEU A 144 11.54 -3.12 -21.71
N TYR A 145 12.00 -2.21 -20.85
CA TYR A 145 13.17 -2.45 -20.01
C TYR A 145 12.88 -2.22 -18.53
N PHE A 146 13.38 -3.15 -17.73
CA PHE A 146 13.58 -3.03 -16.29
C PHE A 146 14.92 -2.35 -15.99
N PHE A 147 14.89 -1.54 -14.94
CA PHE A 147 16.05 -0.93 -14.34
C PHE A 147 15.92 -0.97 -12.81
N LYS A 148 17.06 -0.94 -12.13
CA LYS A 148 17.14 -0.58 -10.72
C LYS A 148 17.99 0.67 -10.53
N VAL A 149 17.64 1.46 -9.53
CA VAL A 149 18.43 2.59 -9.04
C VAL A 149 18.81 2.27 -7.60
N VAL A 150 20.10 2.21 -7.32
CA VAL A 150 20.64 1.97 -5.97
C VAL A 150 21.63 3.08 -5.68
N ASP A 151 21.42 3.79 -4.57
CA ASP A 151 22.20 4.97 -4.19
C ASP A 151 22.30 6.04 -5.28
N GLY A 152 21.28 6.16 -6.13
CA GLY A 152 21.19 7.08 -7.26
C GLY A 152 21.84 6.56 -8.54
N VAL A 153 22.44 5.37 -8.52
CA VAL A 153 23.10 4.77 -9.69
C VAL A 153 22.12 3.82 -10.39
N ARG A 154 21.80 4.13 -11.65
CA ARG A 154 20.94 3.32 -12.51
C ARG A 154 21.72 2.13 -13.10
N SER A 155 21.11 0.94 -13.05
CA SER A 155 21.66 -0.27 -13.69
C SER A 155 21.61 -0.21 -15.22
N PRO A 156 22.34 -1.09 -15.92
CA PRO A 156 22.04 -1.38 -17.32
C PRO A 156 20.59 -1.87 -17.50
N PRO A 157 19.99 -1.67 -18.69
CA PRO A 157 18.66 -2.17 -18.99
C PRO A 157 18.63 -3.70 -19.05
N ILE A 158 17.55 -4.28 -18.53
CA ILE A 158 17.21 -5.69 -18.75
C ILE A 158 15.82 -5.76 -19.37
N GLY A 159 15.69 -6.42 -20.52
CA GLY A 159 14.38 -6.69 -21.11
C GLY A 159 14.45 -6.97 -22.60
N VAL A 160 13.42 -6.55 -23.33
CA VAL A 160 13.21 -6.95 -24.73
C VAL A 160 12.85 -5.78 -25.63
N ARG A 161 13.02 -6.00 -26.93
CA ARG A 161 12.35 -5.21 -27.96
C ARG A 161 10.95 -5.76 -28.19
N THR A 162 9.96 -4.87 -28.25
CA THR A 162 8.55 -5.21 -28.49
C THR A 162 7.82 -4.04 -29.12
N ASN A 163 6.68 -4.29 -29.75
CA ASN A 163 5.89 -3.24 -30.38
C ASN A 163 5.18 -2.38 -29.32
N VAL A 164 5.73 -1.19 -29.07
CA VAL A 164 5.16 -0.17 -28.19
C VAL A 164 4.66 0.97 -29.09
N ALA A 165 3.34 1.04 -29.30
CA ALA A 165 2.75 2.05 -30.17
C ALA A 165 2.40 3.31 -29.37
N ALA A 166 2.84 4.47 -29.85
CA ALA A 166 2.37 5.75 -29.33
C ALA A 166 0.87 5.94 -29.66
N GLY A 167 0.13 6.64 -28.80
CA GLY A 167 -1.30 6.89 -28.95
C GLY A 167 -2.21 5.68 -28.70
N VAL A 168 -1.65 4.53 -28.32
CA VAL A 168 -2.41 3.30 -28.04
C VAL A 168 -2.34 2.94 -26.56
N TRP A 169 -3.46 2.50 -26.00
CA TRP A 169 -3.50 1.95 -24.64
C TRP A 169 -2.87 0.56 -24.61
N HIS A 170 -1.83 0.42 -23.80
CA HIS A 170 -1.15 -0.83 -23.47
C HIS A 170 -1.40 -1.21 -22.01
N THR A 171 -1.07 -2.44 -21.63
CA THR A 171 -1.06 -2.88 -20.22
C THR A 171 0.34 -3.34 -19.83
N LEU A 172 0.83 -2.82 -18.71
CA LEU A 172 2.05 -3.29 -18.04
C LEU A 172 1.67 -3.98 -16.74
N GLU A 173 2.22 -5.17 -16.49
CA GLU A 173 2.09 -5.86 -15.21
C GLU A 173 3.45 -6.17 -14.61
N VAL A 174 3.58 -5.99 -13.30
CA VAL A 174 4.77 -6.33 -12.53
C VAL A 174 4.34 -7.17 -11.33
N GLU A 175 4.93 -8.34 -11.18
CA GLU A 175 4.75 -9.20 -10.01
C GLU A 175 6.06 -9.31 -9.24
N CYS A 176 6.00 -9.09 -7.93
CA CYS A 176 7.07 -9.32 -7.00
C CYS A 176 6.66 -10.42 -6.02
N GLN A 177 7.47 -11.47 -5.89
CA GLN A 177 7.31 -12.52 -4.89
C GLN A 177 8.67 -12.83 -4.26
N GLY A 178 8.87 -12.37 -3.03
CA GLY A 178 10.18 -12.41 -2.38
C GLY A 178 11.23 -11.65 -3.19
N THR A 179 12.18 -12.34 -3.80
CA THR A 179 13.23 -11.74 -4.63
C THR A 179 12.95 -11.85 -6.13
N GLN A 180 11.93 -12.61 -6.51
CA GLN A 180 11.58 -12.82 -7.91
C GLN A 180 10.74 -11.65 -8.43
N ILE A 181 11.08 -11.16 -9.63
CA ILE A 181 10.35 -10.11 -10.33
C ILE A 181 9.95 -10.65 -11.70
N ARG A 182 8.66 -10.58 -12.04
CA ARG A 182 8.13 -10.92 -13.37
C ARG A 182 7.42 -9.72 -13.96
N VAL A 183 7.51 -9.59 -15.28
CA VAL A 183 6.96 -8.45 -16.02
C VAL A 183 6.18 -8.97 -17.21
N TRP A 184 4.96 -8.49 -17.39
CA TRP A 184 4.15 -8.76 -18.58
C TRP A 184 3.82 -7.48 -19.31
N PHE A 185 3.77 -7.57 -20.63
CA PHE A 185 3.33 -6.50 -21.50
C PHE A 185 2.20 -7.02 -22.38
N ASN A 186 1.04 -6.35 -22.35
CA ASN A 186 -0.17 -6.76 -23.05
C ASN A 186 -0.56 -8.24 -22.79
N GLY A 187 -0.36 -8.72 -21.55
CA GLY A 187 -0.70 -10.08 -21.13
C GLY A 187 0.33 -11.15 -21.48
N THR A 188 1.42 -10.81 -22.16
CA THR A 188 2.53 -11.74 -22.47
C THR A 188 3.73 -11.45 -21.56
N GLU A 189 4.35 -12.50 -20.99
CA GLU A 189 5.55 -12.35 -20.16
C GLU A 189 6.67 -11.75 -21.03
N ALA A 190 7.22 -10.62 -20.60
CA ALA A 190 8.08 -9.80 -21.45
C ALA A 190 9.51 -10.34 -21.54
N PHE A 191 10.04 -10.89 -20.45
CA PHE A 191 11.37 -11.49 -20.36
C PHE A 191 11.43 -12.47 -19.18
N PRO A 192 12.43 -13.37 -19.12
CA PRO A 192 12.57 -14.31 -18.01
C PRO A 192 12.57 -13.62 -16.65
N ALA A 193 11.96 -14.28 -15.67
CA ALA A 193 11.87 -13.78 -14.30
C ALA A 193 13.25 -13.37 -13.76
N LEU A 194 13.32 -12.17 -13.19
CA LEU A 194 14.54 -11.64 -12.57
C LEU A 194 14.61 -12.09 -11.11
N GLN A 195 15.84 -12.10 -10.57
CA GLN A 195 16.10 -12.32 -9.16
C GLN A 195 16.92 -11.14 -8.62
N ASP A 196 16.33 -10.32 -7.75
CA ASP A 196 17.02 -9.16 -7.17
C ASP A 196 16.67 -9.02 -5.67
N ARG A 197 17.67 -8.63 -4.87
CA ARG A 197 17.58 -8.53 -3.40
C ARG A 197 17.80 -7.11 -2.88
N SER A 198 18.00 -6.12 -3.76
CA SER A 198 18.30 -4.74 -3.36
C SER A 198 17.17 -4.14 -2.51
N PHE A 199 15.90 -4.42 -2.86
CA PHE A 199 14.75 -3.94 -2.10
C PHE A 199 13.79 -5.09 -1.82
N ALA A 200 13.44 -5.30 -0.54
CA ALA A 200 12.47 -6.32 -0.13
C ALA A 200 11.02 -5.82 -0.17
N SER A 201 10.84 -4.52 0.03
CA SER A 201 9.54 -3.85 0.02
C SER A 201 9.70 -2.36 -0.26
N GLY A 202 8.64 -1.71 -0.71
CA GLY A 202 8.59 -0.26 -0.84
C GLY A 202 7.29 0.21 -1.47
N LYS A 203 7.19 1.50 -1.75
CA LYS A 203 6.00 2.09 -2.37
C LYS A 203 5.93 1.76 -3.86
N VAL A 204 4.77 2.01 -4.45
CA VAL A 204 4.52 1.88 -5.89
C VAL A 204 4.05 3.22 -6.46
N GLY A 205 4.20 3.39 -7.77
CA GLY A 205 3.83 4.62 -8.43
C GLY A 205 4.06 4.60 -9.93
N PHE A 206 4.01 5.79 -10.52
CA PHE A 206 4.16 6.02 -11.94
C PHE A 206 5.45 6.78 -12.22
N TRP A 207 6.04 6.51 -13.39
CA TRP A 207 7.35 6.99 -13.78
C TRP A 207 7.32 7.46 -15.24
N THR A 208 7.92 8.62 -15.52
CA THR A 208 8.24 9.07 -16.88
C THR A 208 9.69 9.58 -16.94
N LYS A 209 10.13 10.09 -18.10
CA LYS A 209 11.44 10.71 -18.28
C LYS A 209 11.30 11.99 -19.11
N SER A 210 12.07 13.01 -18.77
CA SER A 210 12.15 14.28 -19.52
C SER A 210 10.76 14.84 -19.81
N ASP A 211 10.43 15.07 -21.08
CA ASP A 211 9.23 15.74 -21.57
C ASP A 211 8.13 14.76 -21.98
N ALA A 212 8.27 13.48 -21.62
CA ALA A 212 7.33 12.45 -21.99
C ALA A 212 5.95 12.69 -21.35
N VAL A 213 4.97 12.95 -22.21
CA VAL A 213 3.55 13.05 -21.87
C VAL A 213 2.95 11.64 -21.95
N SER A 214 2.52 11.12 -20.81
CA SER A 214 2.03 9.75 -20.68
C SER A 214 0.83 9.67 -19.74
N TYR A 215 -0.16 8.87 -20.13
CA TYR A 215 -1.41 8.67 -19.40
C TYR A 215 -1.46 7.27 -18.78
N PHE A 216 -2.13 7.16 -17.64
CA PHE A 216 -2.26 5.96 -16.84
C PHE A 216 -3.72 5.78 -16.43
N GLY A 217 -4.27 4.60 -16.68
CA GLY A 217 -5.63 4.23 -16.36
C GLY A 217 -5.78 3.67 -14.96
N ASP A 218 -6.99 3.20 -14.65
CA ASP A 218 -7.29 2.56 -13.37
C ASP A 218 -6.32 1.41 -13.12
N THR A 219 -5.64 1.47 -11.98
CA THR A 219 -4.54 0.58 -11.64
C THR A 219 -4.95 -0.39 -10.55
N GLN A 220 -4.65 -1.67 -10.74
CA GLN A 220 -4.96 -2.73 -9.79
C GLN A 220 -3.68 -3.22 -9.11
N ILE A 221 -3.76 -3.45 -7.80
CA ILE A 221 -2.71 -4.07 -7.00
C ILE A 221 -3.34 -5.22 -6.23
N VAL A 222 -2.93 -6.45 -6.54
CA VAL A 222 -3.22 -7.61 -5.70
C VAL A 222 -1.98 -7.88 -4.87
N TYR A 223 -2.08 -7.91 -3.56
CA TYR A 223 -0.91 -7.99 -2.69
C TYR A 223 -1.18 -8.84 -1.47
N LYS A 224 -0.10 -9.32 -0.86
CA LYS A 224 -0.18 -9.96 0.45
C LYS A 224 0.01 -8.87 1.51
N PRO A 225 -1.03 -8.52 2.31
CA PRO A 225 -0.85 -7.59 3.40
C PRO A 225 0.26 -8.08 4.33
N ARG A 226 1.14 -7.16 4.72
CA ARG A 226 2.13 -7.46 5.74
C ARG A 226 1.38 -7.60 7.07
N GLU A 227 1.43 -8.80 7.65
CA GLU A 227 0.86 -9.03 8.98
C GLU A 227 1.79 -8.36 10.00
N THR A 228 1.36 -7.26 10.60
CA THR A 228 2.15 -6.55 11.61
C THR A 228 2.30 -7.41 12.86
N LEU A 229 3.36 -7.18 13.65
CA LEU A 229 3.49 -7.84 14.95
C LEU A 229 2.22 -7.65 15.81
N ALA A 230 1.63 -6.45 15.83
CA ALA A 230 0.39 -6.21 16.56
C ALA A 230 -0.77 -7.12 16.10
N ALA A 231 -0.93 -7.32 14.79
CA ALA A 231 -1.94 -8.23 14.24
C ALA A 231 -1.65 -9.69 14.63
N VAL A 232 -0.39 -10.12 14.54
CA VAL A 232 0.04 -11.46 15.00
C VAL A 232 -0.29 -11.67 16.47
N LEU A 233 0.01 -10.68 17.32
CA LEU A 233 -0.22 -10.71 18.75
C LEU A 233 -1.70 -10.85 19.09
N VAL A 234 -2.58 -10.10 18.41
CA VAL A 234 -4.04 -10.22 18.57
C VAL A 234 -4.53 -11.62 18.17
N ARG A 235 -4.09 -12.12 17.02
CA ARG A 235 -4.45 -13.46 16.52
C ARG A 235 -4.03 -14.56 17.48
N GLU A 236 -2.77 -14.56 17.91
CA GLU A 236 -2.21 -15.58 18.83
C GLU A 236 -2.92 -15.54 20.20
N ALA A 237 -3.16 -14.34 20.73
CA ALA A 237 -3.90 -14.17 21.97
C ALA A 237 -5.33 -14.73 21.86
N TYR A 238 -6.03 -14.47 20.76
CA TYR A 238 -7.38 -14.99 20.53
C TYR A 238 -7.43 -16.50 20.35
N GLN A 239 -6.43 -17.07 19.65
CA GLN A 239 -6.30 -18.52 19.53
C GLN A 239 -6.09 -19.19 20.89
N LYS A 240 -5.26 -18.60 21.75
CA LYS A 240 -4.90 -19.13 23.08
C LYS A 240 -5.98 -18.90 24.15
N TYR A 241 -6.60 -17.73 24.18
CA TYR A 241 -7.53 -17.32 25.24
C TYR A 241 -8.97 -17.27 24.74
N LYS A 242 -9.67 -18.41 24.78
CA LYS A 242 -11.07 -18.55 24.32
C LYS A 242 -12.10 -17.69 25.06
N ARG A 243 -11.72 -17.05 26.18
CA ARG A 243 -12.58 -16.14 26.96
C ARG A 243 -12.70 -14.73 26.35
N LEU A 244 -11.88 -14.42 25.36
CA LEU A 244 -11.86 -13.11 24.70
C LEU A 244 -13.10 -12.95 23.81
N ARG A 245 -13.80 -11.84 23.99
CA ARG A 245 -14.89 -11.37 23.12
C ARG A 245 -14.43 -10.26 22.18
N GLY A 246 -13.41 -9.51 22.59
CA GLY A 246 -12.79 -8.45 21.81
C GLY A 246 -11.38 -8.20 22.32
N LEU A 247 -10.50 -7.74 21.44
CA LEU A 247 -9.11 -7.45 21.76
C LEU A 247 -8.61 -6.40 20.77
N LYS A 248 -8.09 -5.30 21.30
CA LYS A 248 -7.61 -4.16 20.51
C LYS A 248 -6.27 -3.69 21.04
N ILE A 249 -5.37 -3.31 20.13
CA ILE A 249 -4.09 -2.67 20.45
C ILE A 249 -4.11 -1.25 19.89
N TYR A 250 -3.83 -0.29 20.77
CA TYR A 250 -3.72 1.13 20.44
C TYR A 250 -2.28 1.58 20.58
N ALA A 251 -1.73 2.23 19.55
CA ALA A 251 -0.40 2.81 19.60
C ALA A 251 -0.31 4.03 18.68
N ALA A 252 0.70 4.86 18.90
CA ALA A 252 1.10 5.93 17.99
C ALA A 252 2.34 5.49 17.21
N SER A 253 2.40 5.84 15.93
CA SER A 253 3.58 5.61 15.09
C SER A 253 4.52 6.80 15.19
N THR A 254 5.80 6.62 14.84
CA THR A 254 6.74 7.74 14.70
C THR A 254 6.29 8.78 13.66
N ASN A 255 5.49 8.35 12.67
CA ASN A 255 4.99 9.20 11.59
C ASN A 255 3.60 9.81 11.88
N ASP A 256 2.82 9.23 12.79
CA ASP A 256 1.53 9.76 13.24
C ASP A 256 1.47 9.69 14.77
N PRO A 257 1.71 10.82 15.47
CA PRO A 257 1.74 10.84 16.93
C PRO A 257 0.34 10.65 17.54
N GLN A 258 -0.75 10.70 16.75
CA GLN A 258 -2.08 10.43 17.27
C GLN A 258 -2.28 8.92 17.44
N PRO A 259 -2.57 8.43 18.67
CA PRO A 259 -2.79 7.01 18.86
C PRO A 259 -4.07 6.53 18.20
N ARG A 260 -4.00 5.40 17.52
CA ARG A 260 -5.12 4.76 16.81
C ARG A 260 -5.13 3.26 17.09
N ILE A 261 -6.22 2.59 16.73
CA ILE A 261 -6.27 1.12 16.71
C ILE A 261 -5.32 0.61 15.62
N ILE A 262 -4.26 -0.11 16.01
CA ILE A 262 -3.28 -0.68 15.08
C ILE A 262 -3.49 -2.18 14.85
N ALA A 263 -4.25 -2.84 15.72
CA ALA A 263 -4.73 -4.21 15.53
C ALA A 263 -6.02 -4.43 16.33
N SER A 264 -6.98 -5.16 15.75
CA SER A 264 -8.23 -5.56 16.42
C SER A 264 -8.68 -6.94 15.94
N LEU A 265 -9.47 -7.63 16.75
CA LEU A 265 -10.21 -8.82 16.31
C LEU A 265 -11.29 -8.51 15.29
N ASP A 266 -11.74 -7.26 15.23
CA ASP A 266 -12.57 -6.73 14.16
C ASP A 266 -11.71 -5.80 13.28
N PRO A 267 -11.28 -6.26 12.08
CA PRO A 267 -10.43 -5.47 11.20
C PRO A 267 -11.06 -4.14 10.76
N SER A 268 -12.39 -3.98 10.81
CA SER A 268 -13.08 -2.75 10.44
C SER A 268 -12.83 -1.59 11.41
N GLU A 269 -12.31 -1.89 12.60
CA GLU A 269 -11.99 -0.91 13.63
C GLU A 269 -10.59 -0.29 13.49
N ILE A 270 -9.70 -0.92 12.71
CA ILE A 270 -8.31 -0.48 12.55
C ILE A 270 -8.28 0.94 11.95
N GLY A 271 -7.43 1.80 12.53
CA GLY A 271 -7.28 3.21 12.13
C GLY A 271 -8.17 4.21 12.89
N GLN A 272 -9.17 3.74 13.66
CA GLN A 272 -9.98 4.60 14.52
C GLN A 272 -9.13 5.22 15.64
N PRO A 273 -9.39 6.48 16.04
CA PRO A 273 -8.62 7.17 17.07
C PRO A 273 -8.80 6.53 18.45
N ALA A 274 -7.75 6.56 19.27
CA ALA A 274 -7.79 6.07 20.64
C ALA A 274 -8.70 6.96 21.51
N PRO A 275 -9.62 6.37 22.30
CA PRO A 275 -10.36 7.10 23.33
C PRO A 275 -9.45 7.62 24.45
N LYS A 276 -10.00 8.48 25.33
CA LYS A 276 -9.25 9.13 26.42
C LYS A 276 -8.60 8.14 27.39
N GLU A 277 -9.27 7.02 27.68
CA GLU A 277 -8.74 5.98 28.59
C GLU A 277 -7.47 5.34 28.02
N GLU A 278 -7.48 4.95 26.74
CA GLU A 278 -6.33 4.38 26.04
C GLU A 278 -5.18 5.39 25.89
N GLN A 279 -5.50 6.67 25.65
CA GLN A 279 -4.49 7.73 25.63
C GLN A 279 -3.82 7.90 27.00
N ASP A 280 -4.57 7.83 28.11
CA ASP A 280 -3.99 7.90 29.46
C ASP A 280 -3.14 6.65 29.77
N VAL A 281 -3.58 5.46 29.34
CA VAL A 281 -2.78 4.24 29.45
C VAL A 281 -1.45 4.38 28.70
N LEU A 282 -1.47 4.91 27.48
CA LEU A 282 -0.25 5.17 26.71
C LEU A 282 0.67 6.19 27.40
N ALA A 283 0.11 7.25 27.96
CA ALA A 283 0.89 8.34 28.55
C ALA A 283 1.44 7.99 29.94
N ARG A 284 0.69 7.24 30.76
CA ARG A 284 0.97 7.05 32.19
C ARG A 284 1.07 5.59 32.62
N GLY A 285 0.62 4.66 31.79
CA GLY A 285 0.51 3.25 32.15
C GLY A 285 -0.61 2.94 33.15
N THR A 286 -1.57 3.85 33.32
CA THR A 286 -2.75 3.66 34.17
C THR A 286 -3.58 2.48 33.65
N MET A 287 -4.09 1.63 34.55
CA MET A 287 -5.00 0.55 34.18
C MET A 287 -6.45 0.99 34.39
N TYR A 288 -7.32 0.66 33.43
CA TYR A 288 -8.76 0.91 33.54
C TYR A 288 -9.53 -0.40 33.53
N CYS A 289 -10.59 -0.46 34.32
CA CYS A 289 -11.54 -1.58 34.33
C CYS A 289 -12.96 -1.01 34.18
N GLY A 290 -13.73 -1.59 33.27
CA GLY A 290 -15.12 -1.24 33.03
C GLY A 290 -15.98 -2.49 32.96
N LYS A 291 -17.25 -2.38 33.35
CA LYS A 291 -18.21 -3.49 33.31
C LYS A 291 -19.43 -3.09 32.49
N SER A 292 -19.87 -4.00 31.62
CA SER A 292 -21.09 -3.87 30.83
C SER A 292 -21.93 -5.14 30.98
N ARG A 293 -23.13 -5.16 30.40
CA ARG A 293 -24.06 -6.30 30.52
C ARG A 293 -23.46 -7.54 29.86
N GLY A 294 -22.99 -8.49 30.68
CA GLY A 294 -22.40 -9.74 30.22
C GLY A 294 -20.90 -9.66 29.89
N GLU A 295 -20.29 -8.48 29.95
CA GLU A 295 -18.90 -8.27 29.57
C GLU A 295 -18.11 -7.46 30.61
N VAL A 296 -16.81 -7.71 30.66
CA VAL A 296 -15.84 -6.92 31.40
C VAL A 296 -14.74 -6.47 30.46
N VAL A 297 -14.38 -5.21 30.57
CA VAL A 297 -13.34 -4.57 29.77
C VAL A 297 -12.20 -4.18 30.68
N VAL A 298 -10.98 -4.53 30.30
CA VAL A 298 -9.78 -4.10 31.01
C VAL A 298 -8.82 -3.49 29.99
N THR A 299 -8.41 -2.25 30.21
CA THR A 299 -7.39 -1.58 29.40
C THR A 299 -6.09 -1.57 30.19
N LEU A 300 -5.05 -2.16 29.60
CA LEU A 300 -3.76 -2.44 30.23
C LEU A 300 -2.61 -1.87 29.39
N PRO A 301 -1.53 -1.37 30.00
CA PRO A 301 -0.33 -1.04 29.25
C PRO A 301 0.37 -2.32 28.78
N LEU A 302 0.77 -2.35 27.51
CA LEU A 302 1.69 -3.33 26.96
C LEU A 302 3.08 -2.69 26.93
N ARG A 303 4.02 -3.32 27.62
CA ARG A 303 5.37 -2.79 27.79
C ARG A 303 6.37 -3.48 26.86
N ASP A 304 7.37 -2.72 26.43
CA ASP A 304 8.54 -3.28 25.75
C ASP A 304 9.50 -3.92 26.76
N VAL A 305 10.60 -4.51 26.27
CA VAL A 305 11.63 -5.14 27.12
C VAL A 305 12.31 -4.18 28.10
N ASN A 306 12.23 -2.87 27.86
CA ASN A 306 12.76 -1.84 28.76
C ASN A 306 11.74 -1.39 29.82
N GLY A 307 10.51 -1.91 29.78
CA GLY A 307 9.42 -1.52 30.68
C GLY A 307 8.67 -0.25 30.25
N THR A 308 9.00 0.32 29.09
CA THR A 308 8.32 1.50 28.53
C THR A 308 6.97 1.07 27.95
N VAL A 309 5.93 1.90 28.11
CA VAL A 309 4.61 1.62 27.54
C VAL A 309 4.70 1.76 26.01
N ALA A 310 4.62 0.63 25.31
CA ALA A 310 4.65 0.57 23.85
C ALA A 310 3.24 0.68 23.24
N ALA A 311 2.22 0.18 23.93
CA ALA A 311 0.83 0.26 23.49
C ALA A 311 -0.16 0.22 24.67
N ALA A 312 -1.42 0.58 24.40
CA ALA A 312 -2.55 0.26 25.28
C ALA A 312 -3.34 -0.91 24.69
N VAL A 313 -3.65 -1.91 25.51
CA VAL A 313 -4.39 -3.11 25.09
C VAL A 313 -5.75 -3.14 25.78
N ARG A 314 -6.82 -3.05 24.98
CA ARG A 314 -8.20 -3.16 25.46
C ARG A 314 -8.64 -4.62 25.33
N VAL A 315 -8.82 -5.28 26.48
CA VAL A 315 -9.18 -6.68 26.59
C VAL A 315 -10.66 -6.78 26.99
N VAL A 316 -11.50 -7.30 26.09
CA VAL A 316 -12.93 -7.53 26.34
C VAL A 316 -13.16 -9.02 26.58
N MET A 317 -13.75 -9.37 27.71
CA MET A 317 -14.01 -10.75 28.12
C MET A 317 -15.44 -10.94 28.58
N SER A 318 -15.96 -12.17 28.48
CA SER A 318 -17.20 -12.53 29.18
C SER A 318 -17.04 -12.30 30.69
N SER A 319 -18.03 -11.62 31.29
CA SER A 319 -18.13 -11.45 32.74
C SER A 319 -18.84 -12.63 33.40
N PHE A 320 -18.71 -12.77 34.73
CA PHE A 320 -19.45 -13.75 35.52
C PHE A 320 -20.03 -13.12 36.80
N PRO A 321 -21.08 -13.72 37.40
CA PRO A 321 -21.68 -13.21 38.62
C PRO A 321 -20.67 -13.06 39.76
N GLY A 322 -20.72 -11.93 40.48
CA GLY A 322 -19.78 -11.66 41.58
C GLY A 322 -18.37 -11.24 41.16
N GLN A 323 -18.09 -11.09 39.86
CA GLN A 323 -16.76 -10.69 39.40
C GLN A 323 -16.36 -9.30 39.90
N THR A 324 -15.19 -9.23 40.55
CA THR A 324 -14.53 -7.99 41.00
C THR A 324 -13.57 -7.42 39.95
N GLU A 325 -13.18 -6.14 40.09
CA GLU A 325 -12.17 -5.52 39.23
C GLU A 325 -10.83 -6.22 39.32
N GLN A 326 -10.38 -6.58 40.53
CA GLN A 326 -9.13 -7.30 40.73
C GLN A 326 -9.12 -8.66 40.00
N GLN A 327 -10.25 -9.38 40.01
CA GLN A 327 -10.39 -10.63 39.26
C GLN A 327 -10.41 -10.40 37.75
N ALA A 328 -11.01 -9.29 37.28
CA ALA A 328 -10.98 -8.92 35.87
C ALA A 328 -9.56 -8.64 35.39
N VAL A 329 -8.81 -7.83 36.15
CA VAL A 329 -7.39 -7.53 35.87
C VAL A 329 -6.54 -8.80 35.89
N ALA A 330 -6.70 -9.66 36.89
CA ALA A 330 -5.97 -10.94 36.98
C ALA A 330 -6.24 -11.87 35.78
N ARG A 331 -7.42 -11.78 35.17
CA ARG A 331 -7.77 -12.51 33.94
C ARG A 331 -7.24 -11.83 32.68
N ALA A 332 -7.16 -10.50 32.62
CA ALA A 332 -6.66 -9.79 31.46
C ALA A 332 -5.12 -9.80 31.38
N LEU A 333 -4.43 -9.74 32.52
CA LEU A 333 -2.97 -9.61 32.58
C LEU A 333 -2.18 -10.71 31.84
N PRO A 334 -2.56 -12.01 31.89
CA PRO A 334 -1.87 -13.04 31.11
C PRO A 334 -1.95 -12.85 29.59
N VAL A 335 -2.97 -12.13 29.10
CA VAL A 335 -3.13 -11.80 27.67
C VAL A 335 -2.05 -10.82 27.25
N VAL A 336 -1.88 -9.74 28.01
CA VAL A 336 -0.86 -8.72 27.73
C VAL A 336 0.54 -9.28 27.95
N ARG A 337 0.78 -10.05 29.02
CA ARG A 337 2.08 -10.71 29.27
C ARG A 337 2.50 -11.70 28.18
N LEU A 338 1.54 -12.28 27.45
CA LEU A 338 1.87 -13.10 26.28
C LEU A 338 2.48 -12.22 25.18
N MET A 339 1.90 -11.03 24.97
CA MET A 339 2.28 -10.09 23.93
C MET A 339 3.64 -9.45 24.21
N GLU A 340 3.87 -9.02 25.46
CA GLU A 340 5.12 -8.37 25.90
C GLU A 340 6.37 -9.21 25.60
N ARG A 341 6.25 -10.55 25.55
CA ARG A 341 7.37 -11.46 25.22
C ARG A 341 7.97 -11.24 23.83
N ARG A 342 7.26 -10.56 22.94
CA ARG A 342 7.66 -10.36 21.54
C ARG A 342 7.90 -8.90 21.18
N VAL A 343 7.71 -7.98 22.12
CA VAL A 343 7.78 -6.54 21.86
C VAL A 343 9.09 -6.02 22.43
N PHE A 344 10.09 -5.84 21.57
CA PHE A 344 11.39 -5.29 21.97
C PHE A 344 11.36 -3.76 21.98
N ARG A 345 10.62 -3.16 21.05
CA ARG A 345 10.41 -1.71 20.95
C ARG A 345 8.99 -1.43 20.47
N ALA A 346 8.51 -0.21 20.72
CA ALA A 346 7.19 0.22 20.26
C ALA A 346 7.05 0.19 18.71
N SER A 347 8.14 0.44 17.98
CA SER A 347 8.17 0.38 16.52
C SER A 347 7.84 -1.01 15.97
N ASP A 348 8.22 -2.08 16.68
CA ASP A 348 8.04 -3.46 16.24
C ASP A 348 6.56 -3.80 16.01
N LEU A 349 5.65 -3.13 16.73
CA LEU A 349 4.21 -3.32 16.61
C LEU A 349 3.67 -2.97 15.21
N PHE A 350 4.40 -2.18 14.44
CA PHE A 350 4.04 -1.73 13.09
C PHE A 350 4.74 -2.53 11.99
N GLU A 351 5.65 -3.45 12.33
CA GLU A 351 6.52 -4.18 11.39
C GLU A 351 6.09 -5.61 11.09
#